data_AF-A0A4Y2MPW1-F1
#
_entry.id   AF-A0A4Y2MPW1-F1
#
_cell.length_a   1.000
_cell.length_b   1.000
_cell.length_c   1.000
_cell.angle_alpha   90.00
_cell.angle_beta   90.00
_cell.angle_gamma   90.00
#
_symmetry.space_group_name_H-M   'P 1'
#
loop_
_entity.id
_entity.type
_entity.pdbx_description
1 polymer ?
#
loop_
_entity_poly.entity_id
_entity_poly.type
_entity_poly.pdbx_seq_one_letter_code
_entity_poly.pdbx_strand_id
1 'polypeptide(L)'
;MIAIFCTNKSEIDSWFQMICFGKDQNTYFPVKLTVVVTYYVGTRTIKYVCPLLLILFYIRQCFMLSQYLKEQREYFSLKQIYIPSFIQDYCFLHKTILLAESALSLQIFWLLSSQFNSLFVLFSATLRYSSSSAFIVDLEYIIFAALQGVSFFVVIFFAAQVHEEDEELRHEVKDIAFQLKNLKGTEESYEALFLFLESKRPLALTASGLFQFKKNLLLTSAGILITYNLLILQLDIIYFA
;
A
#
# COMPACT_ATOMS: atom_id res chain seq x y z
N MET A 1 5.34 13.26 14.78
CA MET A 1 4.03 13.55 15.41
C MET A 1 3.97 15.04 15.75
N ILE A 2 3.93 15.91 14.73
CA ILE A 2 3.56 17.33 14.81
C ILE A 2 2.87 17.60 13.46
N ALA A 3 1.66 17.06 13.32
CA ALA A 3 0.85 17.18 12.10
C ALA A 3 -0.62 17.07 12.48
N ILE A 4 -1.04 17.82 13.50
CA ILE A 4 -2.44 18.02 13.87
C ILE A 4 -2.54 19.49 14.29
N PHE A 5 -3.62 20.15 13.88
CA PHE A 5 -3.93 21.58 13.99
C PHE A 5 -3.39 22.47 12.87
N CYS A 6 -3.97 22.31 11.68
CA CYS A 6 -4.60 23.40 10.94
C CYS A 6 -5.46 22.79 9.83
N THR A 7 -6.73 22.55 10.12
CA THR A 7 -7.71 21.96 9.19
C THR A 7 -8.38 22.99 8.29
N ASN A 8 -8.14 24.28 8.51
CA ASN A 8 -8.79 25.36 7.76
C ASN A 8 -7.76 26.15 6.94
N LYS A 9 -7.87 26.07 5.61
CA LYS A 9 -7.00 26.80 4.67
C LYS A 9 -6.98 28.31 4.96
N SER A 10 -8.12 28.87 5.39
CA SER A 10 -8.25 30.27 5.75
C SER A 10 -7.51 30.67 7.03
N GLU A 11 -7.40 29.78 8.02
CA GLU A 11 -6.61 30.03 9.24
C GLU A 11 -5.12 29.99 8.95
N ILE A 12 -4.68 29.08 8.07
CA ILE A 12 -3.29 29.02 7.61
C ILE A 12 -2.95 30.29 6.84
N ASP A 13 -3.83 30.74 5.94
CA ASP A 13 -3.62 31.96 5.16
C ASP A 13 -3.61 33.21 6.08
N SER A 14 -4.44 33.26 7.13
CA SER A 14 -4.44 34.38 8.08
C SER A 14 -3.20 34.39 9.00
N TRP A 15 -2.76 33.23 9.49
CA TRP A 15 -1.51 33.09 10.25
C TRP A 15 -0.30 33.47 9.40
N PHE A 16 -0.28 33.00 8.15
CA PHE A 16 0.75 33.34 7.19
C PHE A 16 0.79 34.84 6.91
N GLN A 17 -0.37 35.47 6.71
CA GLN A 17 -0.44 36.92 6.53
C GLN A 17 -0.02 37.69 7.78
N MET A 18 -0.38 37.22 8.97
CA MET A 18 0.01 37.85 10.23
C MET A 18 1.52 37.78 10.49
N ILE A 19 2.18 36.67 10.16
CA ILE A 19 3.64 36.51 10.29
C ILE A 19 4.38 37.33 9.21
N CYS A 20 3.92 37.28 7.97
CA CYS A 20 4.58 37.91 6.82
C CYS A 20 4.35 39.43 6.77
N PHE A 21 3.16 39.91 7.14
CA PHE A 21 2.73 41.31 6.99
C PHE A 21 2.32 42.00 8.30
N GLY A 22 2.47 41.33 9.45
CA GLY A 22 2.25 41.94 10.77
C GLY A 22 3.13 43.17 11.01
N LYS A 23 2.54 44.21 11.60
CA LYS A 23 3.11 45.57 11.78
C LYS A 23 4.42 45.67 12.57
N ASP A 24 4.87 44.61 13.26
CA ASP A 24 6.13 44.61 13.98
C ASP A 24 7.31 44.37 13.01
N GLN A 25 7.82 45.48 12.46
CA GLN A 25 8.88 45.56 11.46
C GLN A 25 10.30 45.18 11.96
N ASN A 26 10.47 44.81 13.23
CA ASN A 26 11.81 44.75 13.84
C ASN A 26 12.46 43.35 13.93
N THR A 27 11.78 42.31 13.46
CA THR A 27 12.40 40.97 13.30
C THR A 27 12.88 40.77 11.86
N TYR A 28 14.18 40.57 11.72
CA TYR A 28 14.95 40.35 10.49
C TYR A 28 14.19 39.55 9.42
N PHE A 29 13.88 40.22 8.29
CA PHE A 29 13.36 39.63 7.04
C PHE A 29 13.92 38.24 6.66
N PRO A 30 15.23 37.95 6.77
CA PRO A 30 15.74 36.61 6.48
C PRO A 30 15.16 35.52 7.39
N VAL A 31 14.91 35.80 8.67
CA VAL A 31 14.35 34.82 9.61
C VAL A 31 12.90 34.48 9.24
N LYS A 32 12.09 35.50 8.87
CA LYS A 32 10.73 35.30 8.38
C LYS A 32 10.71 34.48 7.09
N LEU A 33 11.58 34.79 6.14
CA LEU A 33 11.70 34.03 4.89
C LEU A 33 12.12 32.57 5.14
N THR A 34 13.10 32.34 6.02
CA THR A 34 13.52 30.98 6.38
C THR A 34 12.38 30.19 7.02
N VAL A 35 11.65 30.77 7.97
CA VAL A 35 10.49 30.09 8.61
C VAL A 35 9.41 29.76 7.59
N VAL A 36 9.09 30.68 6.68
CA VAL A 36 8.10 30.45 5.61
C VAL A 36 8.54 29.35 4.66
N VAL A 37 9.78 29.38 4.20
CA VAL A 37 10.33 28.35 3.30
C VAL A 37 10.38 27.00 4.00
N THR A 38 10.86 26.94 5.25
CA THR A 38 10.90 25.69 6.04
C THR A 38 9.49 25.17 6.32
N TYR A 39 8.53 26.02 6.64
CA TYR A 39 7.14 25.62 6.83
C TYR A 39 6.53 25.11 5.53
N TYR A 40 6.70 25.82 4.42
CA TYR A 40 6.12 25.44 3.13
C TYR A 40 6.76 24.16 2.57
N VAL A 41 8.09 24.06 2.58
CA VAL A 41 8.80 22.84 2.17
C VAL A 41 8.50 21.69 3.13
N GLY A 42 8.50 21.95 4.44
CA GLY A 42 8.21 20.95 5.45
C GLY A 42 6.79 20.40 5.35
N THR A 43 5.78 21.26 5.21
CA THR A 43 4.38 20.82 5.17
C THR A 43 3.95 20.31 3.81
N ARG A 44 4.47 20.87 2.72
CA ARG A 44 4.04 20.51 1.36
C ARG A 44 4.88 19.35 0.82
N THR A 45 6.20 19.45 0.85
CA THR A 45 7.09 18.42 0.28
C THR A 45 7.05 17.13 1.08
N ILE A 46 7.13 17.18 2.42
CA ILE A 46 7.10 15.95 3.25
C ILE A 46 5.77 15.22 3.12
N LYS A 47 4.65 15.96 3.04
CA LYS A 47 3.31 15.38 2.90
C LYS A 47 3.14 14.55 1.62
N TYR A 48 3.80 14.93 0.52
CA TYR A 48 3.70 14.17 -0.75
C TYR A 48 4.85 13.18 -0.93
N VAL A 49 6.08 13.57 -0.59
CA VAL A 49 7.27 12.75 -0.85
C VAL A 49 7.38 11.59 0.12
N CYS A 50 7.10 11.79 1.41
CA CYS A 50 7.25 10.71 2.41
C CYS A 50 6.31 9.52 2.15
N PRO A 51 5.00 9.72 1.87
CA PRO A 51 4.12 8.64 1.45
C PRO A 51 4.59 7.92 0.18
N LEU A 52 5.05 8.68 -0.84
CA LEU A 52 5.58 8.09 -2.08
C LEU A 52 6.82 7.22 -1.86
N LEU A 53 7.76 7.68 -1.03
CA LEU A 53 8.93 6.90 -0.67
C LEU A 53 8.56 5.63 0.10
N LEU A 54 7.59 5.71 1.01
CA LEU A 54 7.11 4.55 1.77
C LEU A 54 6.41 3.53 0.87
N ILE A 55 5.63 4.00 -0.11
CA ILE A 55 5.01 3.17 -1.16
C ILE A 55 6.08 2.46 -1.98
N LEU A 56 7.07 3.19 -2.50
CA LEU A 56 8.14 2.63 -3.32
C LEU A 56 8.96 1.61 -2.53
N PHE A 57 9.26 1.91 -1.26
CA PHE A 57 9.91 0.98 -0.36
C PHE A 57 9.07 -0.29 -0.18
N TYR A 58 7.78 -0.17 0.10
CA TYR A 58 6.90 -1.33 0.28
C TYR A 58 6.76 -2.17 -1.00
N ILE A 59 6.56 -1.54 -2.15
CA ILE A 59 6.51 -2.22 -3.46
C ILE A 59 7.83 -2.96 -3.71
N ARG A 60 8.97 -2.32 -3.45
CA ARG A 60 10.29 -2.95 -3.58
C ARG A 60 10.39 -4.18 -2.68
N GLN A 61 9.93 -4.11 -1.43
CA GLN A 61 9.93 -5.27 -0.53
C GLN A 61 9.02 -6.39 -1.06
N CYS A 62 7.77 -6.08 -1.44
CA CYS A 62 6.84 -7.07 -2.01
C CYS A 62 7.42 -7.73 -3.27
N PHE A 63 8.02 -6.94 -4.16
CA PHE A 63 8.65 -7.45 -5.38
C PHE A 63 9.82 -8.38 -5.08
N MET A 64 10.74 -7.98 -4.20
CA MET A 64 11.88 -8.81 -3.81
C MET A 64 11.42 -10.12 -3.16
N LEU A 65 10.39 -10.06 -2.31
CA LEU A 65 9.81 -11.25 -1.66
C LEU A 65 9.15 -12.19 -2.68
N SER A 66 8.39 -11.64 -3.63
CA SER A 66 7.77 -12.41 -4.71
C SER A 66 8.82 -13.08 -5.60
N GLN A 67 9.89 -12.36 -5.98
CA GLN A 67 10.98 -12.95 -6.75
C GLN A 67 11.69 -14.07 -5.99
N TYR A 68 11.94 -13.88 -4.69
CA TYR A 68 12.60 -14.90 -3.89
C TYR A 68 11.74 -16.17 -3.73
N LEU A 69 10.42 -16.03 -3.54
CA LEU A 69 9.48 -17.16 -3.54
C LEU A 69 9.51 -17.91 -4.88
N LYS A 70 9.53 -17.16 -5.99
CA LYS A 70 9.62 -17.74 -7.33
C LYS A 70 10.95 -18.47 -7.58
N GLU A 71 12.07 -17.91 -7.13
CA GLU A 71 13.38 -18.59 -7.21
C GLU A 71 13.40 -19.88 -6.38
N GLN A 72 12.83 -19.87 -5.17
CA GLN A 72 12.71 -21.05 -4.33
C GLN A 72 11.86 -22.14 -5.00
N ARG A 73 10.78 -21.74 -5.67
CA ARG A 73 9.92 -22.62 -6.45
C ARG A 73 10.67 -23.26 -7.62
N GLU A 74 11.35 -22.46 -8.44
CA GLU A 74 12.14 -22.96 -9.58
C GLU A 74 13.28 -23.89 -9.10
N TYR A 75 13.95 -23.53 -8.00
CA TYR A 75 14.98 -24.35 -7.38
C TYR A 75 14.45 -25.71 -6.90
N PHE A 76 13.29 -25.70 -6.22
CA PHE A 76 12.64 -26.90 -5.71
C PHE A 76 12.17 -27.82 -6.84
N SER A 77 11.62 -27.25 -7.91
CA SER A 77 11.16 -27.97 -9.11
C SER A 77 12.32 -28.60 -9.90
N LEU A 78 13.41 -27.86 -10.12
CA LEU A 78 14.53 -28.32 -10.96
C LEU A 78 15.42 -29.35 -10.29
N LYS A 79 15.65 -29.24 -8.97
CA LYS A 79 16.65 -30.07 -8.30
C LYS A 79 16.09 -31.30 -7.62
N GLN A 80 14.79 -31.43 -7.31
CA GLN A 80 14.25 -32.62 -6.61
C GLN A 80 15.10 -33.05 -5.37
N ILE A 81 15.79 -32.12 -4.68
CA ILE A 81 16.88 -32.46 -3.73
C ILE A 81 16.80 -31.67 -2.42
N TYR A 82 17.18 -32.37 -1.33
CA TYR A 82 17.40 -31.96 0.07
C TYR A 82 16.27 -31.12 0.71
N ILE A 83 15.23 -31.83 1.11
CA ILE A 83 14.11 -31.33 1.92
C ILE A 83 14.56 -30.52 3.16
N PRO A 84 15.61 -30.91 3.91
CA PRO A 84 16.04 -30.14 5.07
C PRO A 84 16.50 -28.71 4.75
N SER A 85 17.26 -28.51 3.65
CA SER A 85 17.73 -27.17 3.27
C SER A 85 16.58 -26.31 2.77
N PHE A 86 15.66 -26.89 1.98
CA PHE A 86 14.46 -26.17 1.54
C PHE A 86 13.59 -25.71 2.71
N ILE A 87 13.35 -26.60 3.69
CA ILE A 87 12.56 -26.25 4.89
C ILE A 87 13.23 -25.12 5.68
N GLN A 88 14.56 -25.15 5.80
CA GLN A 88 15.32 -24.10 6.49
C GLN A 88 15.20 -22.75 5.79
N ASP A 89 15.43 -22.72 4.47
CA ASP A 89 15.38 -21.49 3.67
C ASP A 89 13.96 -20.90 3.66
N TYR A 90 12.94 -21.73 3.46
CA TYR A 90 11.56 -21.28 3.54
C TYR A 90 11.21 -20.79 4.95
N CYS A 91 11.64 -21.47 6.02
CA CYS A 91 11.37 -21.01 7.38
C CYS A 91 11.98 -19.63 7.66
N PHE A 92 13.19 -19.38 7.15
CA PHE A 92 13.84 -18.09 7.24
C PHE A 92 13.06 -17.01 6.47
N LEU A 93 12.67 -17.31 5.23
CA LEU A 93 11.87 -16.41 4.40
C LEU A 93 10.52 -16.09 5.04
N HIS A 94 9.79 -17.12 5.47
CA HIS A 94 8.49 -16.99 6.11
C HIS A 94 8.56 -16.13 7.36
N LYS A 95 9.57 -16.32 8.21
CA LYS A 95 9.81 -15.47 9.39
C LYS A 95 10.10 -14.02 9.00
N THR A 96 10.87 -13.80 7.94
CA THR A 96 11.18 -12.46 7.43
C THR A 96 9.93 -11.74 6.93
N ILE A 97 9.05 -12.46 6.21
CA ILE A 97 7.78 -11.89 5.71
C ILE A 97 6.85 -11.55 6.88
N LEU A 98 6.71 -12.42 7.87
CA LEU A 98 5.90 -12.13 9.06
C LEU A 98 6.42 -10.91 9.85
N LEU A 99 7.75 -10.78 9.96
CA LEU A 99 8.34 -9.59 10.60
C LEU A 99 8.07 -8.33 9.78
N ALA A 100 8.25 -8.38 8.45
CA ALA A 100 7.96 -7.26 7.57
C ALA A 100 6.48 -6.85 7.62
N GLU A 101 5.58 -7.83 7.63
CA GLU A 101 4.14 -7.60 7.78
C GLU A 101 3.83 -6.95 9.14
N SER A 102 4.34 -7.50 10.25
CA SER A 102 4.11 -6.92 11.58
C SER A 102 4.64 -5.48 11.70
N ALA A 103 5.74 -5.16 11.03
CA ALA A 103 6.38 -3.85 11.10
C ALA A 103 5.72 -2.79 10.20
N LEU A 104 5.11 -3.19 9.08
CA LEU A 104 4.61 -2.28 8.03
C LEU A 104 3.08 -2.28 7.89
N SER A 105 2.39 -3.28 8.41
CA SER A 105 0.95 -3.49 8.19
C SER A 105 0.09 -2.30 8.63
N LEU A 106 0.41 -1.66 9.76
CA LEU A 106 -0.30 -0.49 10.26
C LEU A 106 -0.05 0.75 9.41
N GLN A 107 1.20 0.99 9.01
CA GLN A 107 1.58 2.13 8.18
C GLN A 107 0.93 2.04 6.80
N ILE A 108 0.94 0.84 6.22
CA ILE A 108 0.29 0.57 4.92
C ILE A 108 -1.23 0.72 5.03
N PHE A 109 -1.85 0.31 6.13
CA PHE A 109 -3.28 0.53 6.35
C PHE A 109 -3.67 2.01 6.26
N TRP A 110 -2.99 2.88 7.04
CA TRP A 110 -3.27 4.32 7.02
C TRP A 110 -2.97 4.96 5.68
N LEU A 111 -1.88 4.53 5.03
CA LEU A 111 -1.48 5.00 3.72
C LEU A 111 -2.55 4.68 2.66
N LEU A 112 -3.01 3.43 2.60
CA LEU A 112 -4.04 2.99 1.65
C LEU A 112 -5.38 3.66 1.92
N SER A 113 -5.76 3.82 3.19
CA SER A 113 -6.98 4.57 3.56
C SER A 113 -6.92 6.02 3.06
N SER A 114 -5.77 6.69 3.25
CA SER A 114 -5.56 8.05 2.75
C SER A 114 -5.60 8.14 1.23
N GLN A 115 -5.00 7.17 0.52
CA GLN A 115 -5.01 7.13 -0.94
C GLN A 115 -6.40 6.85 -1.49
N PHE A 116 -7.13 5.90 -0.89
CA PHE A 116 -8.50 5.57 -1.25
C PHE A 116 -9.41 6.78 -1.09
N ASN A 117 -9.30 7.52 0.01
CA ASN A 117 -10.06 8.74 0.22
C ASN A 117 -9.74 9.82 -0.82
N SER A 118 -8.46 9.97 -1.17
CA SER A 118 -8.04 10.95 -2.20
C SER A 118 -8.56 10.57 -3.60
N LEU A 119 -8.53 9.28 -3.93
CA LEU A 119 -9.18 8.73 -5.13
C LEU A 119 -10.68 8.99 -5.14
N PHE A 120 -11.35 8.75 -4.02
CA PHE A 120 -12.78 8.94 -3.87
C PHE A 120 -13.16 10.39 -4.16
N VAL A 121 -12.48 11.35 -3.52
CA VAL A 121 -12.71 12.79 -3.73
C VAL A 121 -12.43 13.21 -5.17
N LEU A 122 -11.33 12.72 -5.77
CA LEU A 122 -11.01 13.01 -7.17
C LEU A 122 -12.11 12.52 -8.11
N PHE A 123 -12.60 11.30 -7.91
CA PHE A 123 -13.67 10.73 -8.71
C PHE A 123 -14.99 11.48 -8.51
N SER A 124 -15.35 11.83 -7.27
CA SER A 124 -16.52 12.69 -6.96
C SER A 124 -16.42 14.04 -7.67
N ALA A 125 -15.25 14.68 -7.58
CA ALA A 125 -15.00 15.97 -8.19
C ALA A 125 -15.14 15.88 -9.72
N THR A 126 -14.58 14.83 -10.34
CA THR A 126 -14.64 14.63 -11.79
C THR A 126 -16.07 14.45 -12.30
N LEU A 127 -16.92 13.71 -11.56
CA LEU A 127 -18.34 13.57 -11.90
C LEU A 127 -19.13 14.87 -11.74
N ARG A 128 -18.82 15.70 -10.73
CA ARG A 128 -19.48 16.99 -10.52
C ARG A 128 -18.96 18.10 -11.45
N TYR A 129 -17.71 18.00 -11.92
CA TYR A 129 -17.08 19.00 -12.79
C TYR A 129 -17.70 19.11 -14.19
N SER A 130 -18.68 18.27 -14.54
CA SER A 130 -19.54 18.54 -15.70
C SER A 130 -20.39 19.81 -15.54
N SER A 131 -20.28 20.55 -14.42
CA SER A 131 -21.15 21.70 -14.11
C SER A 131 -20.48 23.06 -13.78
N SER A 132 -19.19 23.17 -13.40
CA SER A 132 -18.56 24.51 -13.18
C SER A 132 -17.03 24.47 -12.98
N SER A 133 -16.32 25.57 -13.29
CA SER A 133 -14.87 25.66 -13.51
C SER A 133 -14.06 26.43 -12.44
N ALA A 134 -12.81 26.00 -12.19
CA ALA A 134 -11.65 26.78 -11.71
C ALA A 134 -10.30 26.01 -11.92
N PHE A 135 -9.75 26.05 -13.15
CA PHE A 135 -8.80 25.04 -13.69
C PHE A 135 -7.35 24.96 -13.10
N ILE A 136 -6.81 26.00 -12.44
CA ILE A 136 -5.34 26.09 -12.22
C ILE A 136 -4.89 25.62 -10.83
N VAL A 137 -5.65 25.90 -9.77
CA VAL A 137 -5.38 25.35 -8.41
C VAL A 137 -5.78 23.88 -8.33
N ASP A 138 -6.67 23.44 -9.21
CA ASP A 138 -7.14 22.06 -9.34
C ASP A 138 -6.10 21.14 -10.00
N LEU A 139 -5.25 21.62 -10.90
CA LEU A 139 -4.36 20.75 -11.69
C LEU A 139 -3.32 20.01 -10.84
N GLU A 140 -2.65 20.72 -9.91
CA GLU A 140 -1.67 20.09 -9.00
C GLU A 140 -2.35 19.03 -8.14
N TYR A 141 -3.52 19.34 -7.59
CA TYR A 141 -4.31 18.41 -6.80
C TYR A 141 -4.75 17.18 -7.60
N ILE A 142 -5.23 17.38 -8.84
CA ILE A 142 -5.62 16.30 -9.76
C ILE A 142 -4.45 15.39 -10.06
N ILE A 143 -3.27 15.95 -10.40
CA ILE A 143 -2.08 15.16 -10.72
C ILE A 143 -1.64 14.32 -9.51
N PHE A 144 -1.58 14.91 -8.31
CA PHE A 144 -1.19 14.19 -7.11
C PHE A 144 -2.23 13.14 -6.70
N ALA A 145 -3.52 13.45 -6.78
CA ALA A 145 -4.58 12.50 -6.46
C ALA A 145 -4.59 11.32 -7.45
N ALA A 146 -4.36 11.57 -8.75
CA ALA A 146 -4.21 10.53 -9.75
C ALA A 146 -2.99 9.64 -9.45
N LEU A 147 -1.84 10.24 -9.11
CA LEU A 147 -0.63 9.49 -8.75
C LEU A 147 -0.82 8.63 -7.50
N GLN A 148 -1.46 9.18 -6.46
CA GLN A 148 -1.84 8.44 -5.26
C GLN A 148 -2.81 7.30 -5.58
N GLY A 149 -3.71 7.54 -6.53
CA GLY A 149 -4.64 6.53 -7.01
C GLY A 149 -3.97 5.36 -7.69
N VAL A 150 -3.09 5.62 -8.66
CA VAL A 150 -2.27 4.57 -9.29
C VAL A 150 -1.48 3.82 -8.22
N SER A 151 -0.89 4.53 -7.27
CA SER A 151 -0.12 3.93 -6.18
C SER A 151 -0.95 2.97 -5.32
N PHE A 152 -2.23 3.29 -5.05
CA PHE A 152 -3.14 2.42 -4.31
C PHE A 152 -3.32 1.06 -4.99
N PHE A 153 -3.60 1.05 -6.29
CA PHE A 153 -3.76 -0.19 -7.04
C PHE A 153 -2.44 -0.97 -7.13
N VAL A 154 -1.32 -0.29 -7.35
CA VAL A 154 0.00 -0.93 -7.47
C VAL A 154 0.42 -1.61 -6.17
N VAL A 155 0.22 -0.96 -5.01
CA VAL A 155 0.54 -1.56 -3.70
C VAL A 155 -0.25 -2.84 -3.46
N ILE A 156 -1.56 -2.81 -3.70
CA ILE A 156 -2.43 -3.97 -3.52
C ILE A 156 -2.04 -5.09 -4.51
N PHE A 157 -1.70 -4.74 -5.75
CA PHE A 157 -1.27 -5.71 -6.76
C PHE A 157 -0.01 -6.47 -6.36
N PHE A 158 1.07 -5.75 -6.00
CA PHE A 158 2.33 -6.41 -5.61
C PHE A 158 2.20 -7.18 -4.29
N ALA A 159 1.42 -6.67 -3.34
CA ALA A 159 1.16 -7.41 -2.10
C ALA A 159 0.35 -8.69 -2.36
N ALA A 160 -0.60 -8.67 -3.30
CA ALA A 160 -1.34 -9.85 -3.72
C ALA A 160 -0.47 -10.86 -4.47
N GLN A 161 0.51 -10.40 -5.24
CA GLN A 161 1.45 -11.27 -5.96
C GLN A 161 2.28 -12.12 -4.99
N VAL A 162 2.74 -11.56 -3.86
CA VAL A 162 3.47 -12.34 -2.84
C VAL A 162 2.62 -13.50 -2.31
N HIS A 163 1.33 -13.27 -2.09
CA HIS A 163 0.41 -14.31 -1.64
C HIS A 163 0.18 -15.40 -2.69
N GLU A 164 0.07 -15.02 -3.97
CA GLU A 164 -0.10 -15.94 -5.09
C GLU A 164 1.13 -16.85 -5.27
N GLU A 165 2.34 -16.27 -5.24
CA GLU A 165 3.59 -17.04 -5.36
C GLU A 165 3.79 -18.01 -4.18
N ASP A 166 3.40 -17.62 -2.96
CA ASP A 166 3.44 -18.55 -1.80
C ASP A 166 2.43 -19.69 -1.96
N GLU A 167 1.20 -19.40 -2.38
CA GLU A 167 0.19 -20.44 -2.59
C GLU A 167 0.59 -21.41 -3.71
N GLU A 168 1.15 -20.91 -4.82
CA GLU A 168 1.68 -21.75 -5.89
C GLU A 168 2.85 -22.62 -5.43
N LEU A 169 3.81 -22.06 -4.70
CA LEU A 169 4.92 -22.82 -4.11
C LEU A 169 4.41 -23.92 -3.17
N ARG A 170 3.46 -23.60 -2.28
CA ARG A 170 2.86 -24.59 -1.38
C ARG A 170 2.09 -25.67 -2.12
N HIS A 171 1.49 -25.35 -3.26
CA HIS A 171 0.83 -26.32 -4.13
C HIS A 171 1.85 -27.30 -4.74
N GLU A 172 2.98 -26.81 -5.26
CA GLU A 172 4.04 -27.67 -5.79
C GLU A 172 4.68 -28.54 -4.72
N VAL A 173 4.88 -28.00 -3.51
CA VAL A 173 5.38 -28.77 -2.36
C VAL A 173 4.41 -29.89 -1.97
N LYS A 174 3.08 -29.64 -2.03
CA LYS A 174 2.07 -30.68 -1.80
C LYS A 174 2.12 -31.78 -2.86
N ASP A 175 2.25 -31.40 -4.12
CA ASP A 175 2.30 -32.36 -5.23
C ASP A 175 3.55 -33.26 -5.13
N ILE A 176 4.70 -32.67 -4.78
CA ILE A 176 5.94 -33.42 -4.56
C ILE A 176 5.86 -34.31 -3.32
N ALA A 177 5.27 -33.82 -2.22
CA ALA A 177 5.03 -34.65 -1.03
C ALA A 177 4.13 -35.86 -1.38
N PHE A 178 3.11 -35.67 -2.20
CA PHE A 178 2.25 -36.76 -2.68
C PHE A 178 3.00 -37.78 -3.55
N GLN A 179 3.91 -37.32 -4.42
CA GLN A 179 4.78 -38.21 -5.20
C GLN A 179 5.72 -39.03 -4.30
N LEU A 180 6.33 -38.40 -3.29
CA LEU A 180 7.23 -39.05 -2.34
C LEU A 180 6.52 -40.09 -1.47
N LYS A 181 5.24 -39.88 -1.15
CA LYS A 181 4.42 -40.88 -0.43
C LYS A 181 4.30 -42.20 -1.19
N ASN A 182 4.30 -42.16 -2.51
CA ASN A 182 4.12 -43.34 -3.36
C ASN A 182 5.45 -44.07 -3.67
N LEU A 183 6.59 -43.49 -3.29
CA LEU A 183 7.92 -44.04 -3.47
C LEU A 183 8.38 -44.78 -2.20
N LYS A 184 8.91 -46.00 -2.37
CA LYS A 184 9.47 -46.77 -1.25
C LYS A 184 10.80 -46.17 -0.79
N GLY A 185 10.96 -45.95 0.51
CA GLY A 185 12.20 -45.43 1.12
C GLY A 185 12.25 -43.90 1.29
N THR A 186 11.15 -43.18 1.01
CA THR A 186 11.04 -41.72 1.16
C THR A 186 10.03 -41.29 2.22
N GLU A 187 9.71 -42.17 3.18
CA GLU A 187 8.72 -41.92 4.24
C GLU A 187 9.11 -40.72 5.13
N GLU A 188 10.36 -40.65 5.60
CA GLU A 188 10.85 -39.52 6.42
C GLU A 188 10.76 -38.17 5.69
N SER A 189 11.08 -38.19 4.39
CA SER A 189 11.02 -37.02 3.50
C SER A 189 9.58 -36.52 3.30
N TYR A 190 8.64 -37.44 3.08
CA TYR A 190 7.22 -37.13 2.98
C TYR A 190 6.69 -36.55 4.30
N GLU A 191 6.98 -37.21 5.42
CA GLU A 191 6.49 -36.80 6.74
C GLU A 191 7.01 -35.40 7.12
N ALA A 192 8.29 -35.11 6.84
CA ALA A 192 8.87 -33.80 7.06
C ALA A 192 8.19 -32.69 6.25
N LEU A 193 7.91 -32.91 4.95
CA LEU A 193 7.22 -31.94 4.11
C LEU A 193 5.75 -31.76 4.51
N PHE A 194 5.09 -32.84 4.91
CA PHE A 194 3.70 -32.80 5.37
C PHE A 194 3.57 -32.00 6.67
N LEU A 195 4.39 -32.31 7.67
CA LEU A 195 4.45 -31.56 8.93
C LEU A 195 4.81 -30.09 8.69
N PHE A 196 5.71 -29.82 7.76
CA PHE A 196 6.05 -28.46 7.35
C PHE A 196 4.83 -27.71 6.78
N LEU A 197 4.11 -28.30 5.83
CA LEU A 197 2.91 -27.70 5.22
C LEU A 197 1.80 -27.43 6.24
N GLU A 198 1.64 -28.31 7.22
CA GLU A 198 0.64 -28.20 8.28
C GLU A 198 1.03 -27.16 9.35
N SER A 199 2.33 -27.06 9.66
CA SER A 199 2.84 -26.13 10.67
C SER A 199 2.86 -24.67 10.21
N LYS A 200 2.91 -24.40 8.90
CA LYS A 200 3.02 -23.04 8.34
C LYS A 200 1.68 -22.55 7.81
N ARG A 201 1.28 -21.37 8.30
CA ARG A 201 0.11 -20.65 7.78
C ARG A 201 0.42 -20.09 6.38
N PRO A 202 -0.58 -19.93 5.51
CA PRO A 202 -0.43 -19.21 4.26
C PRO A 202 0.16 -17.81 4.48
N LEU A 203 1.13 -17.40 3.67
CA LEU A 203 1.62 -16.03 3.70
C LEU A 203 0.59 -15.13 3.02
N ALA A 204 -0.15 -14.38 3.84
CA ALA A 204 -1.04 -13.33 3.37
C ALA A 204 -0.58 -12.01 3.97
N LEU A 205 -0.10 -11.09 3.12
CA LEU A 205 0.16 -9.72 3.56
C LEU A 205 -1.18 -9.07 3.92
N THR A 206 -1.26 -8.46 5.10
CA THR A 206 -2.47 -7.78 5.57
C THR A 206 -2.21 -6.31 5.87
N ALA A 207 -3.26 -5.51 5.75
CA ALA A 207 -3.27 -4.16 6.29
C ALA A 207 -3.83 -4.21 7.72
N SER A 208 -2.94 -4.20 8.71
CA SER A 208 -3.27 -4.25 10.14
C SER A 208 -4.19 -5.42 10.55
N GLY A 209 -4.18 -6.55 9.81
CA GLY A 209 -5.10 -7.67 10.04
C GLY A 209 -6.55 -7.44 9.60
N LEU A 210 -6.88 -6.26 9.05
CA LEU A 210 -8.26 -5.91 8.68
C LEU A 210 -8.66 -6.43 7.30
N PHE A 211 -7.73 -6.40 6.35
CA PHE A 211 -7.96 -6.96 5.02
C PHE A 211 -6.69 -7.59 4.46
N GLN A 212 -6.88 -8.73 3.79
CA GLN A 212 -5.84 -9.42 3.05
C GLN A 212 -5.69 -8.80 1.67
N PHE A 213 -4.45 -8.58 1.23
CA PHE A 213 -4.19 -8.12 -0.12
C PHE A 213 -4.46 -9.24 -1.12
N LYS A 214 -5.63 -9.21 -1.75
CA LYS A 214 -6.02 -10.11 -2.84
C LYS A 214 -6.36 -9.30 -4.08
N LYS A 215 -6.19 -9.87 -5.27
CA LYS A 215 -6.58 -9.23 -6.54
C LYS A 215 -8.05 -8.79 -6.53
N ASN A 216 -8.93 -9.55 -5.87
CA ASN A 216 -10.35 -9.19 -5.72
C ASN A 216 -10.56 -7.86 -4.98
N LEU A 217 -9.65 -7.47 -4.07
CA LEU A 217 -9.72 -6.18 -3.38
C LEU A 217 -9.62 -5.00 -4.35
N LEU A 218 -8.85 -5.14 -5.43
CA LEU A 218 -8.76 -4.13 -6.50
C LEU A 218 -10.14 -3.91 -7.12
N LEU A 219 -10.81 -5.00 -7.51
CA LEU A 219 -12.15 -4.95 -8.11
C LEU A 219 -13.19 -4.42 -7.11
N THR A 220 -13.16 -4.88 -5.86
CA THR A 220 -14.06 -4.38 -4.81
C THR A 220 -13.87 -2.88 -4.59
N SER A 221 -12.63 -2.40 -4.51
CA SER A 221 -12.36 -0.97 -4.32
C SER A 221 -12.82 -0.12 -5.50
N ALA A 222 -12.61 -0.58 -6.74
CA ALA A 222 -13.12 0.08 -7.94
C ALA A 222 -14.67 0.10 -7.97
N GLY A 223 -15.31 -1.01 -7.59
CA GLY A 223 -16.76 -1.10 -7.47
C GLY A 223 -17.31 -0.10 -6.45
N ILE A 224 -16.70 -0.03 -5.25
CA ILE A 224 -17.08 0.95 -4.22
C ILE A 224 -16.94 2.38 -4.75
N LEU A 225 -15.82 2.70 -5.41
CA LEU A 225 -15.61 4.02 -6.00
C LEU A 225 -16.73 4.37 -6.99
N ILE A 226 -17.09 3.47 -7.89
CA ILE A 226 -18.14 3.72 -8.89
C ILE A 226 -19.52 3.83 -8.23
N THR A 227 -19.92 2.83 -7.44
CA THR A 227 -21.27 2.72 -6.88
C THR A 227 -21.60 3.90 -5.96
N TYR A 228 -20.72 4.23 -5.02
CA TYR A 228 -21.00 5.31 -4.07
C TYR A 228 -20.97 6.69 -4.74
N ASN A 229 -20.07 6.91 -5.69
CA ASN A 229 -20.02 8.18 -6.40
C ASN A 229 -21.23 8.38 -7.33
N LEU A 230 -21.70 7.32 -8.00
CA LEU A 230 -22.95 7.38 -8.77
C LEU A 230 -24.16 7.61 -7.87
N LEU A 231 -24.21 6.99 -6.69
CA LEU A 231 -25.28 7.19 -5.73
C LEU A 231 -25.30 8.63 -5.20
N ILE A 232 -24.14 9.21 -4.90
CA ILE A 232 -24.02 10.63 -4.53
C ILE A 232 -24.49 11.53 -5.67
N LEU A 233 -24.09 11.24 -6.92
CA LEU A 233 -24.52 12.01 -8.09
C LEU A 233 -26.05 11.97 -8.27
N GLN A 234 -26.67 10.80 -8.11
CA GLN A 234 -28.12 10.65 -8.20
C GLN A 234 -28.84 11.40 -7.08
N LEU A 235 -28.33 11.34 -5.85
CA LEU A 235 -28.89 12.12 -4.73
C LEU A 235 -28.78 13.62 -4.97
N ASP A 236 -27.66 14.11 -5.52
CA ASP A 236 -27.48 15.53 -5.86
C ASP A 236 -28.54 15.98 -6.88
N ILE A 237 -28.77 15.18 -7.93
CA ILE A 237 -29.80 15.46 -8.94
C ILE A 237 -31.22 15.46 -8.35
N ILE A 238 -31.53 14.56 -7.41
CA ILE A 238 -32.89 14.42 -6.87
C ILE A 238 -33.21 15.49 -5.82
N TYR A 239 -32.24 15.89 -5.01
CA TYR A 239 -32.46 16.83 -3.89
C TYR A 239 -32.14 18.29 -4.21
N PHE A 240 -31.36 18.58 -5.26
CA PHE A 240 -30.95 19.94 -5.63
C PHE A 240 -31.37 20.37 -7.05
N ALA A 241 -32.25 19.62 -7.72
CA ALA A 241 -33.02 20.10 -8.88
C ALA A 241 -34.33 20.75 -8.43
#